data_AF-F0S1L9-F1
#
_entry.id   AF-F0S1L9-F1
#
_cell.length_a   1.000
_cell.length_b   1.000
_cell.length_c   1.000
_cell.angle_alpha   90.00
_cell.angle_beta   90.00
_cell.angle_gamma   90.00
#
_symmetry.space_group_name_H-M   'P 1'
#
loop_
_entity.id
_entity.type
_entity.pdbx_description
1 polymer ?
#
loop_
_entity_poly.entity_id
_entity_poly.type
_entity_poly.pdbx_seq_one_letter_code
_entity_poly.pdbx_strand_id
1 'polypeptide(L)'
;MKKAFTLLELVIVLLIVSLTLTITLPTFFNIEATSMENFENKLKTATNSVFNLSNPIELCADFKENSINVGKEKIPLPRGKKLKYMILPGKIISSESSSKFCISSKGLETVGFLAKESTNKYLSILVFLPSGETEIRFLSEAEGETFKDKVSKGRIVEWFNYY
;
A
#
# COMPACT_ATOMS: atom_id res chain seq x y z
N MET A 1 5.74 27.22 49.01
CA MET A 1 5.99 25.92 49.67
C MET A 1 6.07 24.83 48.61
N LYS A 2 7.24 24.21 48.39
CA LYS A 2 7.40 23.09 47.45
C LYS A 2 6.97 21.81 48.17
N LYS A 3 5.87 21.18 47.75
CA LYS A 3 5.44 19.88 48.28
C LYS A 3 6.48 18.84 47.87
N ALA A 4 7.16 18.23 48.84
CA ALA A 4 8.06 17.12 48.61
C ALA A 4 7.21 15.88 48.25
N PHE A 5 7.52 15.25 47.12
CA PHE A 5 6.91 13.99 46.71
C PHE A 5 7.18 12.93 47.78
N THR A 6 6.14 12.22 48.19
CA THR A 6 6.30 11.11 49.12
C THR A 6 6.89 9.90 48.39
N LEU A 7 7.63 9.06 49.11
CA LEU A 7 8.26 7.86 48.54
C LEU A 7 7.20 6.92 47.92
N LEU A 8 5.99 6.91 48.49
CA LEU A 8 4.84 6.15 48.01
C LEU A 8 4.33 6.66 46.66
N GLU A 9 4.20 7.98 46.48
CA GLU A 9 3.78 8.55 45.19
C GLU A 9 4.76 8.21 44.07
N LEU A 10 6.07 8.18 44.37
CA LEU A 10 7.09 7.81 43.40
C LEU A 10 6.92 6.36 42.90
N VAL A 11 6.63 5.42 43.81
CA VAL A 11 6.42 4.01 43.49
C VAL A 11 5.17 3.82 42.63
N ILE A 12 4.09 4.55 42.94
CA ILE A 12 2.84 4.50 42.17
C ILE A 12 3.07 5.01 40.74
N VAL A 13 3.80 6.12 40.58
CA VAL A 13 4.13 6.66 39.25
C VAL A 13 4.97 5.68 38.43
N LEU A 14 5.97 5.06 39.03
CA LEU A 14 6.81 4.05 38.36
C LEU A 14 6.01 2.82 37.91
N LEU A 15 5.04 2.37 38.73
CA LEU A 15 4.13 1.28 38.37
C LEU A 15 3.25 1.63 37.18
N ILE A 16 2.68 2.83 37.15
CA ILE A 16 1.85 3.31 36.04
C ILE A 16 2.68 3.40 34.75
N VAL A 17 3.88 3.98 34.83
CA VAL A 17 4.79 4.10 33.68
C VAL A 17 5.18 2.71 33.15
N SER A 18 5.52 1.77 34.02
CA SER A 18 5.82 0.38 33.64
C SER A 18 4.63 -0.32 32.95
N LEU A 19 3.42 -0.14 33.47
CA LEU A 19 2.21 -0.75 32.92
C LEU A 19 1.85 -0.13 31.55
N THR A 20 2.00 1.18 31.40
CA THR A 20 1.77 1.85 30.12
C THR A 20 2.80 1.40 29.07
N LEU A 21 4.08 1.33 29.43
CA LEU A 21 5.15 0.86 28.53
C LEU A 21 4.92 -0.58 28.06
N THR A 22 4.54 -1.50 28.96
CA THR A 22 4.30 -2.91 28.57
C THR A 22 3.12 -3.07 27.60
N ILE A 23 2.11 -2.21 27.67
CA ILE A 23 0.95 -2.23 26.77
C ILE A 23 1.27 -1.53 25.45
N THR A 24 2.00 -0.41 25.47
CA THR A 24 2.25 0.42 24.28
C THR A 24 3.48 0.00 23.48
N LEU A 25 4.53 -0.55 24.11
CA LEU A 25 5.75 -0.93 23.39
C LEU A 25 5.53 -1.97 22.27
N PRO A 26 4.80 -3.09 22.47
CA PRO A 26 4.67 -4.10 21.42
C PRO A 26 3.89 -3.59 20.19
N THR A 27 3.02 -2.58 20.35
CA THR A 27 2.30 -1.97 19.22
C THR A 27 3.19 -1.07 18.36
N PHE A 28 4.26 -0.48 18.90
CA PHE A 28 5.22 0.30 18.11
C PHE A 28 6.27 -0.56 17.40
N PHE A 29 6.67 -1.70 17.97
CA PHE A 29 7.70 -2.57 17.38
C PHE A 29 7.18 -3.48 16.26
N ASN A 30 5.88 -3.76 16.21
CA ASN A 30 5.28 -4.60 15.15
C ASN A 30 5.04 -3.87 13.82
N ILE A 31 5.43 -2.60 13.70
CA ILE A 31 5.47 -1.91 12.41
C ILE A 31 6.78 -2.33 11.73
N GLU A 32 6.80 -3.53 11.14
CA GLU A 32 7.87 -3.93 10.22
C GLU A 32 7.99 -2.83 9.16
N ALA A 33 9.06 -2.05 9.25
CA ALA A 33 9.36 -1.01 8.29
C ALA A 33 9.77 -1.70 6.99
N THR A 34 8.79 -1.99 6.14
CA THR A 34 9.06 -2.54 4.81
C THR A 34 9.75 -1.45 4.00
N SER A 35 11.03 -1.67 3.67
CA SER A 35 11.77 -0.78 2.77
C SER A 35 11.15 -0.80 1.37
N MET A 36 11.40 0.25 0.58
CA MET A 36 10.90 0.32 -0.80
C MET A 36 11.41 -0.87 -1.64
N GLU A 37 12.69 -1.21 -1.52
CA GLU A 37 13.29 -2.35 -2.24
C GLU A 37 12.64 -3.69 -1.85
N ASN A 38 12.37 -3.91 -0.55
CA ASN A 38 11.71 -5.14 -0.11
C ASN A 38 10.27 -5.22 -0.62
N PHE A 39 9.55 -4.10 -0.62
CA PHE A 39 8.21 -4.02 -1.20
C PHE A 39 8.23 -4.35 -2.70
N GLU A 40 9.11 -3.70 -3.46
CA GLU A 40 9.24 -3.91 -4.90
C GLU A 40 9.60 -5.37 -5.23
N ASN A 41 10.58 -5.93 -4.52
CA ASN A 41 10.99 -7.32 -4.72
C ASN A 41 9.87 -8.31 -4.39
N LYS A 42 9.17 -8.12 -3.27
CA LYS A 42 8.03 -8.97 -2.90
C LYS A 42 6.91 -8.86 -3.92
N LEU A 43 6.56 -7.64 -4.33
CA LEU A 43 5.50 -7.41 -5.31
C LEU A 43 5.83 -8.07 -6.65
N LYS A 44 7.01 -7.80 -7.21
CA LYS A 44 7.45 -8.41 -8.48
C LYS A 44 7.53 -9.94 -8.38
N THR A 45 7.98 -10.48 -7.26
CA THR A 45 8.03 -11.93 -7.05
C THR A 45 6.63 -12.53 -6.98
N ALA A 46 5.72 -11.90 -6.24
CA ALA A 46 4.35 -12.37 -6.10
C ALA A 46 3.59 -12.29 -7.43
N THR A 47 3.71 -11.19 -8.18
CA THR A 47 3.03 -11.05 -9.48
C THR A 47 3.60 -12.02 -10.52
N ASN A 48 4.93 -12.21 -10.56
CA ASN A 48 5.56 -13.16 -11.50
C ASN A 48 5.27 -14.63 -11.13
N SER A 49 5.23 -14.98 -9.84
CA SER A 49 4.98 -16.36 -9.39
C SER A 49 3.53 -16.80 -9.55
N VAL A 50 2.59 -15.86 -9.58
CA VAL A 50 1.16 -16.12 -9.77
C VAL A 50 0.79 -16.23 -11.27
N PHE A 51 1.75 -16.06 -12.18
CA PHE A 51 1.58 -16.40 -13.59
C PHE A 51 1.33 -17.89 -13.76
N ASN A 52 0.06 -18.27 -13.88
CA ASN A 52 -0.35 -19.60 -14.23
C ASN A 52 -1.51 -19.51 -15.22
N LEU A 53 -1.30 -19.94 -16.47
CA LEU A 53 -2.32 -19.91 -17.53
C LEU A 53 -3.63 -20.62 -17.13
N SER A 54 -3.60 -21.48 -16.11
CA SER A 54 -4.74 -22.30 -15.70
C SER A 54 -5.73 -21.57 -14.77
N ASN A 55 -5.27 -20.62 -13.95
CA ASN A 55 -6.06 -19.99 -12.90
C ASN A 55 -6.07 -18.46 -13.05
N PRO A 56 -7.22 -17.79 -12.86
CA PRO A 56 -7.26 -16.33 -12.93
C PRO A 56 -6.43 -15.73 -11.80
N ILE A 57 -5.67 -14.68 -12.11
CA ILE A 57 -4.89 -13.95 -11.12
C ILE A 57 -5.84 -13.04 -10.36
N GLU A 58 -5.90 -13.21 -9.03
CA GLU A 58 -6.64 -12.31 -8.16
C GLU A 58 -5.72 -11.20 -7.66
N LEU A 59 -6.13 -9.95 -7.84
CA LEU A 59 -5.38 -8.79 -7.39
C LEU A 59 -6.30 -7.90 -6.58
N CYS A 60 -5.93 -7.58 -5.34
CA CYS A 60 -6.73 -6.77 -4.45
C CYS A 60 -5.99 -5.54 -3.94
N ALA A 61 -6.71 -4.42 -3.87
CA ALA A 61 -6.36 -3.30 -3.01
C ALA A 61 -7.04 -3.48 -1.65
N ASP A 62 -6.26 -3.59 -0.58
CA ASP A 62 -6.76 -3.50 0.79
C ASP A 62 -6.42 -2.12 1.35
N PHE A 63 -7.37 -1.20 1.25
CA PHE A 63 -7.21 0.19 1.67
C PHE A 63 -7.21 0.32 3.21
N LYS A 64 -7.87 -0.62 3.91
CA LYS A 64 -7.92 -0.64 5.37
C LYS A 64 -6.57 -1.08 5.95
N GLU A 65 -6.02 -2.16 5.40
CA GLU A 65 -4.75 -2.73 5.84
C GLU A 65 -3.53 -2.10 5.17
N ASN A 66 -3.75 -1.18 4.23
CA ASN A 66 -2.71 -0.51 3.46
C ASN A 66 -1.76 -1.51 2.77
N SER A 67 -2.34 -2.47 2.05
CA SER A 67 -1.61 -3.54 1.35
C SER A 67 -2.18 -3.81 -0.03
N ILE A 68 -1.35 -4.38 -0.89
CA ILE A 68 -1.77 -4.99 -2.15
C ILE A 68 -1.70 -6.49 -1.95
N ASN A 69 -2.76 -7.21 -2.31
CA ASN A 69 -2.76 -8.66 -2.25
C ASN A 69 -2.68 -9.23 -3.66
N VAL A 70 -1.76 -10.16 -3.88
CA VAL A 70 -1.60 -10.90 -5.13
C VAL A 70 -1.91 -12.37 -4.83
N GLY A 71 -3.06 -12.85 -5.29
CA GLY A 71 -3.61 -14.13 -4.88
C GLY A 71 -3.75 -14.23 -3.36
N LYS A 72 -2.97 -15.12 -2.74
CA LYS A 72 -2.97 -15.33 -1.28
C LYS A 72 -1.93 -14.51 -0.54
N GLU A 73 -1.00 -13.86 -1.26
CA GLU A 73 0.10 -13.12 -0.65
C GLU A 73 -0.33 -11.68 -0.34
N LYS A 74 -0.16 -11.25 0.91
CA LYS A 74 -0.41 -9.87 1.36
C LYS A 74 0.89 -9.09 1.36
N ILE A 75 0.94 -7.99 0.61
CA ILE A 75 2.14 -7.19 0.42
C ILE A 75 1.88 -5.79 1.00
N PRO A 76 2.34 -5.52 2.24
CA PRO A 76 2.13 -4.24 2.89
C PRO A 76 2.91 -3.13 2.16
N LEU A 77 2.31 -1.94 2.06
CA LEU A 77 3.02 -0.81 1.47
C LEU A 77 4.19 -0.33 2.35
N PRO A 78 5.22 0.30 1.75
CA PRO A 78 6.31 0.91 2.49
C PRO A 78 5.84 1.97 3.47
N ARG A 79 6.63 2.18 4.52
CA ARG A 79 6.31 3.15 5.58
C ARG A 79 6.12 4.55 4.99
N GLY A 80 5.09 5.26 5.47
CA GLY A 80 4.75 6.61 5.01
C GLY A 80 3.98 6.65 3.68
N LYS A 81 3.68 5.50 3.06
CA LYS A 81 2.80 5.43 1.88
C LYS A 81 1.41 4.97 2.31
N LYS A 82 0.37 5.63 1.83
CA LYS A 82 -1.02 5.25 2.05
C LYS A 82 -1.74 4.97 0.74
N LEU A 83 -2.18 3.74 0.53
CA LEU A 83 -2.96 3.34 -0.65
C LEU A 83 -4.24 4.17 -0.74
N LYS A 84 -4.45 4.82 -1.88
CA LYS A 84 -5.57 5.72 -2.12
C LYS A 84 -6.47 5.27 -3.24
N TYR A 85 -5.90 4.76 -4.32
CA TYR A 85 -6.68 4.37 -5.49
C TYR A 85 -6.21 3.03 -6.05
N MET A 86 -7.17 2.27 -6.53
CA MET A 86 -7.00 1.17 -7.49
C MET A 86 -7.74 1.57 -8.76
N ILE A 87 -7.08 1.44 -9.90
CA ILE A 87 -7.50 2.00 -11.17
C ILE A 87 -7.48 0.88 -12.21
N LEU A 88 -8.61 0.73 -12.89
CA LEU A 88 -8.85 -0.24 -13.93
C LEU A 88 -9.39 0.50 -15.16
N PRO A 89 -9.26 -0.07 -16.36
CA PRO A 89 -9.99 0.44 -17.52
C PRO A 89 -11.49 0.56 -17.21
N GLY A 90 -12.03 1.76 -17.34
CA GLY A 90 -13.42 2.10 -17.07
C GLY A 90 -13.80 2.25 -15.59
N LYS A 91 -12.90 2.05 -14.63
CA LYS A 91 -13.25 2.07 -13.20
C LYS A 91 -12.13 2.58 -12.29
N ILE A 92 -12.47 3.50 -11.39
CA ILE A 92 -11.58 3.98 -10.32
C ILE A 92 -12.21 3.62 -8.98
N ILE A 93 -11.44 2.99 -8.11
CA ILE A 93 -11.84 2.61 -6.75
C ILE A 93 -10.96 3.39 -5.79
N SER A 94 -11.57 4.11 -4.85
CA SER A 94 -10.86 4.87 -3.84
C SER A 94 -10.99 4.27 -2.44
N SER A 95 -10.03 4.58 -1.57
CA SER A 95 -10.07 4.24 -0.13
C SER A 95 -11.28 4.81 0.62
N GLU A 96 -11.95 5.81 0.05
CA GLU A 96 -13.15 6.43 0.62
C GLU A 96 -14.42 5.67 0.20
N SER A 97 -14.37 5.00 -0.95
CA SER A 97 -15.50 4.25 -1.52
C SER A 97 -15.54 2.78 -1.08
N SER A 98 -14.39 2.18 -0.73
CA SER A 98 -14.31 0.79 -0.30
C SER A 98 -13.13 0.57 0.64
N SER A 99 -13.28 -0.38 1.57
CA SER A 99 -12.21 -0.86 2.43
C SER A 99 -11.28 -1.84 1.70
N LYS A 100 -11.84 -2.64 0.79
CA LYS A 100 -11.10 -3.64 0.00
C LYS A 100 -11.79 -3.83 -1.35
N PHE A 101 -11.02 -3.98 -2.41
CA PHE A 101 -11.54 -4.32 -3.74
C PHE A 101 -10.61 -5.30 -4.43
N CYS A 102 -11.18 -6.34 -5.04
CA CYS A 102 -10.46 -7.38 -5.74
C CYS A 102 -10.95 -7.48 -7.17
N ILE A 103 -10.03 -7.76 -8.09
CA ILE A 103 -10.33 -8.23 -9.42
C ILE A 103 -9.79 -9.64 -9.60
N SER A 104 -10.43 -10.41 -10.47
CA SER A 104 -9.94 -11.69 -10.92
C SER A 104 -10.06 -11.69 -12.43
N SER A 105 -8.92 -11.79 -13.14
CA SER A 105 -8.94 -11.79 -14.60
C SER A 105 -8.07 -12.90 -15.19
N LYS A 106 -8.57 -13.44 -16.31
CA LYS A 106 -7.81 -14.29 -17.24
C LYS A 106 -7.38 -13.50 -18.49
N GLY A 107 -7.88 -12.28 -18.66
CA GLY A 107 -7.66 -11.45 -19.82
C GLY A 107 -6.44 -10.54 -19.66
N LEU A 108 -6.08 -9.87 -20.76
CA LEU A 108 -5.09 -8.80 -20.75
C LEU A 108 -5.70 -7.57 -20.08
N GLU A 109 -5.26 -7.27 -18.86
CA GLU A 109 -5.73 -6.14 -18.08
C GLU A 109 -4.56 -5.37 -17.48
N THR A 110 -4.73 -4.05 -17.38
CA THR A 110 -3.77 -3.19 -16.72
C THR A 110 -4.38 -2.66 -15.44
N VAL A 111 -3.71 -2.90 -14.31
CA VAL A 111 -4.17 -2.44 -13.01
C VAL A 111 -3.18 -1.42 -12.47
N GLY A 112 -3.67 -0.21 -12.24
CA GLY A 112 -2.91 0.85 -11.58
C GLY A 112 -3.27 0.96 -10.11
N PHE A 113 -2.28 1.27 -9.27
CA PHE A 113 -2.47 1.68 -7.90
C PHE A 113 -1.76 2.99 -7.66
N LEU A 114 -2.36 3.84 -6.83
CA LEU A 114 -1.73 5.06 -6.34
C LEU A 114 -1.73 5.07 -4.83
N ALA A 115 -0.53 5.19 -4.26
CA ALA A 115 -0.34 5.39 -2.84
C ALA A 115 0.24 6.77 -2.55
N LYS A 116 -0.42 7.53 -1.70
CA LYS A 116 0.00 8.89 -1.32
C LYS A 116 1.18 8.81 -0.36
N GLU A 117 2.26 9.51 -0.69
CA GLU A 117 3.46 9.62 0.16
C GLU A 117 3.49 10.94 0.93
N SER A 118 3.18 12.02 0.23
CA SER A 118 3.10 13.37 0.77
C SER A 118 1.98 14.12 0.06
N THR A 119 1.77 15.40 0.38
CA THR A 119 0.71 16.22 -0.22
C THR A 119 0.78 16.18 -1.75
N ASN A 120 1.99 16.22 -2.32
CA ASN A 120 2.24 16.44 -3.75
C ASN A 120 2.94 15.24 -4.43
N LYS A 121 3.05 14.09 -3.76
CA LYS A 121 3.73 12.91 -4.33
C LYS A 121 2.93 11.63 -4.13
N TYR A 122 2.91 10.83 -5.18
CA TYR A 122 2.35 9.49 -5.23
C TYR A 122 3.44 8.47 -5.55
N LEU A 123 3.28 7.27 -5.01
CA LEU A 123 3.88 6.05 -5.54
C LEU A 123 2.84 5.42 -6.48
N SER A 124 3.16 5.33 -7.76
CA SER A 124 2.38 4.56 -8.72
C SER A 124 2.92 3.15 -8.82
N ILE A 125 2.01 2.19 -8.86
CA ILE A 125 2.31 0.78 -9.10
C ILE A 125 1.40 0.35 -10.23
N LEU A 126 1.97 -0.19 -11.29
CA LEU A 126 1.24 -0.62 -12.48
C LEU A 126 1.53 -2.09 -12.70
N VAL A 127 0.49 -2.92 -12.74
CA VAL A 127 0.59 -4.37 -12.92
C VAL A 127 -0.10 -4.75 -14.22
N PHE A 128 0.60 -5.47 -15.08
CA PHE A 128 0.04 -6.05 -16.29
C PHE A 128 -0.37 -7.49 -16.02
N LEU A 129 -1.65 -7.77 -16.23
CA LEU A 129 -2.21 -9.10 -16.16
C LEU A 129 -2.38 -9.66 -17.58
N PRO A 130 -2.18 -10.98 -17.78
CA PRO A 130 -1.73 -11.93 -16.78
C PRO A 130 -0.20 -11.94 -16.59
N SER A 131 0.60 -11.19 -17.36
CA SER A 131 2.07 -11.34 -17.39
C SER A 131 2.77 -11.17 -16.04
N GLY A 132 2.15 -10.45 -15.10
CA GLY A 132 2.73 -10.17 -13.79
C GLY A 132 3.76 -9.03 -13.81
N GLU A 133 4.06 -8.49 -15.00
CA GLU A 133 4.99 -7.39 -15.16
C GLU A 133 4.52 -6.18 -14.33
N THR A 134 5.43 -5.63 -13.53
CA THR A 134 5.11 -4.59 -12.57
C THR A 134 6.08 -3.43 -12.67
N GLU A 135 5.54 -2.24 -12.91
CA GLU A 135 6.26 -0.96 -12.96
C GLU A 135 5.93 -0.14 -11.72
N ILE A 136 6.95 0.34 -11.01
CA ILE A 136 6.80 1.15 -9.79
C ILE A 136 7.54 2.47 -9.99
N ARG A 137 6.85 3.60 -9.80
CA ARG A 137 7.43 4.94 -10.02
C ARG A 137 6.92 5.94 -8.99
N PHE A 138 7.71 6.98 -8.76
CA PHE A 138 7.28 8.13 -7.99
C PHE A 138 6.76 9.19 -8.95
N LEU A 139 5.55 9.68 -8.66
CA LEU A 139 4.86 10.68 -9.45
C LEU A 139 4.59 11.91 -8.59
N SER A 140 4.66 13.09 -9.19
CA SER A 140 4.01 14.29 -8.64
C SER A 140 2.48 14.13 -8.65
N GLU A 141 1.78 15.07 -8.02
CA GLU A 141 0.32 15.08 -8.02
C GLU A 141 -0.28 15.18 -9.43
N ALA A 142 0.26 16.06 -10.28
CA ALA A 142 -0.20 16.22 -11.65
C ALA A 142 0.04 14.96 -12.50
N GLU A 143 1.19 14.33 -12.33
CA GLU A 143 1.53 13.06 -12.97
C GLU A 143 0.63 11.92 -12.45
N GLY A 144 0.31 11.89 -11.16
CA GLY A 144 -0.61 10.92 -10.56
C GLY A 144 -2.03 11.03 -11.11
N GLU A 145 -2.54 12.25 -11.29
CA GLU A 145 -3.84 12.49 -11.93
C GLU A 145 -3.84 12.07 -13.40
N THR A 146 -2.74 12.33 -14.11
CA THR A 146 -2.56 11.89 -15.50
C THR A 146 -2.50 10.37 -15.60
N PHE A 147 -1.75 9.70 -14.72
CA PHE A 147 -1.70 8.24 -14.62
C PHE A 147 -3.11 7.66 -14.41
N LYS A 148 -3.86 8.22 -13.47
CA LYS A 148 -5.25 7.82 -13.19
C LYS A 148 -6.14 7.95 -14.42
N ASP A 149 -6.04 9.07 -15.14
CA ASP A 149 -6.77 9.30 -16.39
C ASP A 149 -6.41 8.26 -17.46
N LYS A 150 -5.11 8.06 -17.73
CA LYS A 150 -4.63 7.17 -18.79
C LYS A 150 -4.96 5.71 -18.53
N VAL A 151 -4.76 5.21 -17.30
CA VAL A 151 -5.14 3.83 -16.93
C VAL A 151 -6.65 3.65 -17.06
N SER A 152 -7.45 4.60 -16.52
CA SER A 152 -8.92 4.51 -16.57
C SER A 152 -9.48 4.51 -18.00
N LYS A 153 -8.80 5.18 -18.93
CA LYS A 153 -9.18 5.21 -20.35
C LYS A 153 -8.59 4.05 -21.16
N GLY A 154 -7.81 3.15 -20.56
CA GLY A 154 -7.12 2.07 -21.27
C GLY A 154 -6.01 2.54 -22.21
N ARG A 155 -5.50 3.77 -22.02
CA ARG A 155 -4.49 4.42 -22.86
C ARG A 155 -3.11 4.40 -22.22
N ILE A 156 -2.72 3.26 -21.66
CA ILE A 156 -1.47 3.14 -20.91
C ILE A 156 -0.22 3.31 -21.79
N VAL A 157 -0.29 2.96 -23.08
CA VAL A 157 0.82 3.18 -24.02
C VAL A 157 1.15 4.67 -24.14
N GLU A 158 0.14 5.54 -24.13
CA GLU A 158 0.36 6.98 -24.14
C GLU A 158 1.08 7.46 -22.88
N TRP A 159 0.86 6.80 -21.73
CA TRP A 159 1.54 7.14 -20.48
C TRP A 159 3.04 6.86 -20.56
N PHE A 160 3.44 5.73 -21.14
CA PHE A 160 4.86 5.41 -21.32
C PHE A 160 5.55 6.38 -22.27
N ASN A 161 4.87 6.96 -23.26
CA ASN A 161 5.50 7.93 -24.17
C ASN A 161 5.87 9.27 -23.49
N TYR A 162 5.34 9.54 -22.29
CA TYR A 162 5.72 10.72 -21.51
C TYR A 162 6.97 10.51 -20.64
N TYR A 163 7.49 9.28 -20.54
CA TYR A 163 8.64 8.89 -19.71
C TYR A 163 9.69 8.08 -20.47
#